data_AF-A0A388P9T3-F1
#
_entry.id   AF-A0A388P9T3-F1
#
_cell.length_a   1.000
_cell.length_b   1.000
_cell.length_c   1.000
_cell.angle_alpha   90.00
_cell.angle_beta   90.00
_cell.angle_gamma   90.00
#
_symmetry.space_group_name_H-M   'P 1'
#
loop_
_entity.id
_entity.type
_entity.pdbx_description
1 polymer ?
#
loop_
_entity_poly.entity_id
_entity_poly.type
_entity_poly.pdbx_seq_one_letter_code
_entity_poly.pdbx_strand_id
1 'polypeptide(L)'
;MESNAQERLKEGQIVQVQIGPVAHGGHFVARYNGQVIFVRHGITDELVNIKITSVSSKIAHANVVEVLQPAASRVSPPCQYAGSCGGCDFQHVNISTQRELKAQIIKEQFLRIGKMDLAQLGFDLKVRAVEPADGLHWRTRMDFAVSANGQIGFFGARSNDVVEIKDCLIADKRMNVGELSSRQWKSDARVEVAVSSTNEVSVMRSGRSISGPTQIVEQVGGNSFKISPSAFWQSHRSAPVELVKAALSQLGIKPADHVLDLYSGVGLFAAAILKEINDRGFVTLIESDKTAVADARRIFLNKENVKIFQGLVAQQLPIVKRADLILLDPPRTGAGDVVINQMVKFKPRKIVYVACDPAALARDAKTLADLGYKLDHIEAFDLFPMTQHIECVAGFSPANR
;
A
#
# COMPACT_ATOMS: atom_id res chain seq x y z
N MET A 1 19.64 -10.05 -45.24
CA MET A 1 19.08 -8.71 -44.97
C MET A 1 18.72 -8.66 -43.48
N GLU A 2 19.65 -8.84 -42.54
CA GLU A 2 20.73 -7.91 -42.18
C GLU A 2 20.30 -6.44 -42.18
N SER A 3 19.77 -5.99 -41.04
CA SER A 3 20.01 -4.63 -40.54
C SER A 3 19.80 -4.58 -39.02
N ASN A 4 20.86 -4.19 -38.32
CA ASN A 4 20.95 -3.79 -36.91
C ASN A 4 20.83 -4.89 -35.83
N ALA A 5 21.95 -5.58 -35.60
CA ALA A 5 22.31 -5.93 -34.22
C ALA A 5 22.59 -4.61 -33.46
N GLN A 6 21.53 -3.90 -33.07
CA GLN A 6 21.62 -2.75 -32.17
C GLN A 6 22.46 -3.18 -30.96
N GLU A 7 23.52 -2.40 -30.68
CA GLU A 7 24.43 -2.72 -29.59
C GLU A 7 23.62 -2.79 -28.29
N ARG A 8 23.58 -4.00 -27.71
CA ARG A 8 22.81 -4.26 -26.50
C ARG A 8 23.41 -3.51 -25.32
N LEU A 9 22.55 -2.95 -24.49
CA LEU A 9 22.94 -2.34 -23.23
C LEU A 9 23.73 -3.32 -22.36
N LYS A 10 24.75 -2.81 -21.68
CA LYS A 10 25.60 -3.56 -20.74
C LYS A 10 25.48 -2.98 -19.34
N GLU A 11 25.58 -3.83 -18.32
CA GLU A 11 25.65 -3.37 -16.94
C GLU A 11 26.86 -2.44 -16.73
N GLY A 12 26.65 -1.35 -15.98
CA GLY A 12 27.66 -0.31 -15.76
C GLY A 12 27.76 0.73 -16.89
N GLN A 13 27.17 0.49 -18.06
CA GLN A 13 27.15 1.45 -19.16
C GLN A 13 26.40 2.73 -18.76
N ILE A 14 26.93 3.88 -19.19
CA ILE A 14 26.26 5.17 -19.07
C ILE A 14 25.73 5.58 -20.44
N VAL A 15 24.44 5.94 -20.50
CA VAL A 15 23.80 6.45 -21.71
C VAL A 15 22.97 7.69 -21.39
N GLN A 16 22.94 8.63 -22.33
CA GLN A 16 22.06 9.79 -22.25
C GLN A 16 20.68 9.41 -22.81
N VAL A 17 19.62 9.72 -22.06
CA VAL A 17 18.24 9.42 -22.48
C VAL A 17 17.29 10.55 -22.10
N GLN A 18 16.20 10.64 -22.85
CA GLN A 18 15.00 11.36 -22.43
C GLN A 18 14.16 10.43 -21.55
N ILE A 19 13.75 10.90 -20.38
CA ILE A 19 12.84 10.17 -19.50
C ILE A 19 11.40 10.31 -20.00
N GLY A 20 10.77 9.17 -20.26
CA GLY A 20 9.36 9.09 -20.64
C GLY A 20 8.44 8.90 -19.42
N PRO A 21 7.26 8.28 -19.61
CA PRO A 21 6.22 8.23 -18.58
C PRO A 21 6.62 7.43 -17.35
N VAL A 22 5.98 7.73 -16.22
CA VAL A 22 6.06 6.94 -15.00
C VAL A 22 5.44 5.56 -15.22
N ALA A 23 5.99 4.57 -14.54
CA ALA A 23 5.48 3.21 -14.49
C ALA A 23 5.23 2.78 -13.03
N HIS A 24 4.29 1.84 -12.85
CA HIS A 24 4.09 1.16 -11.57
C HIS A 24 5.40 0.53 -11.09
N GLY A 25 5.73 0.65 -9.81
CA GLY A 25 7.01 0.17 -9.27
C GLY A 25 8.01 1.28 -8.88
N GLY A 26 7.64 2.56 -8.95
CA GLY A 26 8.57 3.68 -8.65
C GLY A 26 9.61 3.90 -9.75
N HIS A 27 9.27 3.54 -10.97
CA HIS A 27 10.13 3.63 -12.14
C HIS A 27 9.58 4.62 -13.16
N PHE A 28 10.45 5.13 -14.02
CA PHE A 28 10.10 5.81 -15.26
C PHE A 28 10.60 5.00 -16.45
N VAL A 29 10.00 5.21 -17.61
CA VAL A 29 10.34 4.46 -18.82
C VAL A 29 11.22 5.32 -19.73
N ALA A 30 12.40 4.82 -20.08
CA ALA A 30 13.20 5.35 -21.18
C ALA A 30 13.36 4.29 -22.27
N ARG A 31 13.75 4.73 -23.47
CA ARG A 31 14.10 3.83 -24.58
C ARG A 31 15.46 4.22 -25.15
N TYR A 32 16.29 3.21 -25.39
CA TYR A 32 17.58 3.37 -26.04
C TYR A 32 17.78 2.19 -26.99
N ASN A 33 18.07 2.46 -28.26
CA ASN A 33 18.24 1.43 -29.29
C ASN A 33 17.13 0.35 -29.26
N GLY A 34 15.86 0.77 -29.17
CA GLY A 34 14.71 -0.13 -29.14
C GLY A 34 14.46 -0.88 -27.83
N GLN A 35 15.42 -0.91 -26.89
CA GLN A 35 15.27 -1.54 -25.58
C GLN A 35 14.53 -0.63 -24.60
N VAL A 36 13.63 -1.21 -23.80
CA VAL A 36 12.91 -0.53 -22.72
C VAL A 36 13.77 -0.52 -21.46
N ILE A 37 13.94 0.64 -20.84
CA ILE A 37 14.71 0.83 -19.62
C ILE A 37 13.79 1.35 -18.52
N PHE A 38 13.74 0.65 -17.39
CA PHE A 38 13.10 1.14 -16.17
C PHE A 38 14.12 1.92 -15.34
N VAL A 39 13.92 3.22 -15.28
CA VAL A 39 14.84 4.18 -14.67
C VAL A 39 14.32 4.62 -13.30
N ARG A 40 15.13 4.52 -12.25
CA ARG A 40 14.86 5.15 -10.95
C ARG A 40 15.48 6.55 -10.91
N HIS A 41 14.91 7.42 -10.07
CA HIS A 41 15.39 8.78 -9.80
C HIS A 41 15.30 9.77 -10.98
N GLY A 42 14.63 9.40 -12.07
CA GLY A 42 14.21 10.33 -13.14
C GLY A 42 12.84 10.93 -12.87
N ILE A 43 12.46 11.89 -13.72
CA ILE A 43 11.12 12.47 -13.83
C ILE A 43 10.81 12.58 -15.32
N THR A 44 9.55 12.37 -15.73
CA THR A 44 9.09 12.56 -17.11
C THR A 44 9.60 13.89 -17.68
N ASP A 45 10.04 13.86 -18.94
CA ASP A 45 10.57 14.99 -19.71
C ASP A 45 11.96 15.49 -19.32
N GLU A 46 12.68 14.78 -18.46
CA GLU A 46 14.09 15.09 -18.17
C GLU A 46 15.05 14.54 -19.22
N LEU A 47 16.11 15.30 -19.49
CA LEU A 47 17.31 14.81 -20.16
C LEU A 47 18.36 14.45 -19.11
N VAL A 48 18.80 13.19 -19.09
CA VAL A 48 19.65 12.66 -18.03
C VAL A 48 20.71 11.70 -18.56
N ASN A 49 21.80 11.54 -17.81
CA ASN A 49 22.68 10.38 -17.93
C ASN A 49 22.23 9.31 -16.94
N ILE A 50 22.00 8.09 -17.44
CA ILE A 50 21.62 6.94 -16.62
C ILE A 50 22.74 5.91 -16.63
N LYS A 51 22.98 5.26 -15.50
CA LYS A 51 23.86 4.10 -15.38
C LYS A 51 23.02 2.83 -15.33
N ILE A 52 23.25 1.92 -16.27
CA ILE A 52 22.58 0.62 -16.33
C ILE A 52 23.01 -0.23 -15.11
N THR A 53 22.04 -0.71 -14.35
CA THR A 53 22.24 -1.51 -13.14
C THR A 53 21.95 -3.00 -13.34
N SER A 54 21.13 -3.35 -14.34
CA SER A 54 20.98 -4.74 -14.79
C SER A 54 20.33 -4.80 -16.16
N VAL A 55 20.59 -5.90 -16.89
CA VAL A 55 20.06 -6.12 -18.23
C VAL A 55 19.48 -7.53 -18.34
N SER A 56 18.33 -7.64 -18.99
CA SER A 56 17.70 -8.90 -19.40
C SER A 56 17.53 -8.95 -20.92
N SER A 57 16.92 -10.01 -21.44
CA SER A 57 16.68 -10.16 -22.88
C SER A 57 15.72 -9.13 -23.48
N LYS A 58 14.85 -8.51 -22.66
CA LYS A 58 13.80 -7.56 -23.14
C LYS A 58 13.85 -6.18 -22.50
N ILE A 59 14.33 -6.10 -21.27
CA ILE A 59 14.32 -4.86 -20.46
C ILE A 59 15.66 -4.64 -19.78
N ALA A 60 15.98 -3.39 -19.47
CA ALA A 60 17.09 -3.00 -18.61
C ALA A 60 16.59 -2.19 -17.41
N HIS A 61 17.38 -2.15 -16.35
CA HIS A 61 17.20 -1.25 -15.21
C HIS A 61 18.35 -0.28 -15.12
N ALA A 62 18.06 0.93 -14.66
CA ALA A 62 19.06 1.97 -14.51
C ALA A 62 18.71 2.95 -13.39
N ASN A 63 19.72 3.66 -12.91
CA ASN A 63 19.56 4.82 -12.03
C ASN A 63 20.05 6.07 -12.76
N VAL A 64 19.36 7.20 -12.58
CA VAL A 64 19.90 8.51 -12.97
C VAL A 64 21.17 8.79 -12.17
N VAL A 65 22.25 9.14 -12.87
CA VAL A 65 23.54 9.54 -12.26
C VAL A 65 23.84 11.02 -12.47
N GLU A 66 23.23 11.65 -13.47
CA GLU A 66 23.36 13.08 -13.74
C GLU A 66 22.09 13.60 -14.42
N VAL A 67 21.64 14.78 -14.01
CA VAL A 67 20.49 15.46 -14.60
C VAL A 67 20.99 16.64 -15.43
N LEU A 68 20.82 16.57 -16.75
CA LEU A 68 21.29 17.59 -17.70
C LEU A 68 20.24 18.68 -17.90
N GLN A 69 18.97 18.28 -17.97
CA GLN A 69 17.82 19.20 -18.02
C GLN A 69 16.77 18.71 -17.01
N PRO A 70 16.66 19.35 -15.82
CA PRO A 70 15.73 18.92 -14.79
C PRO A 70 14.28 19.32 -15.12
N ALA A 71 13.33 18.50 -14.70
CA ALA A 71 11.93 18.88 -14.73
C ALA A 71 11.67 19.98 -13.69
N ALA A 72 10.69 20.86 -13.95
CA ALA A 72 10.31 21.92 -13.02
C ALA A 72 9.86 21.38 -11.64
N SER A 73 9.43 20.13 -11.59
CA SER A 73 9.00 19.44 -10.37
C SER A 73 10.13 18.77 -9.58
N ARG A 74 11.37 18.79 -10.09
CA ARG A 74 12.53 18.24 -9.39
C ARG A 74 12.87 19.08 -8.18
N VAL A 75 13.11 18.41 -7.06
CA VAL A 75 13.58 19.02 -5.80
C VAL A 75 14.81 18.27 -5.28
N SER A 76 15.57 18.92 -4.40
CA SER A 76 16.60 18.23 -3.63
C SER A 76 15.92 17.30 -2.62
N PRO A 77 16.23 15.99 -2.62
CA PRO A 77 15.72 15.09 -1.60
C PRO A 77 16.07 15.58 -0.19
N PRO A 78 15.11 15.66 0.75
CA PRO A 78 15.40 16.10 2.11
C PRO A 78 16.16 15.04 2.92
N CYS A 79 16.03 13.76 2.58
CA CYS A 79 16.73 12.67 3.28
C CYS A 79 18.11 12.42 2.66
N GLN A 80 19.15 12.46 3.50
CA GLN A 80 20.52 12.14 3.11
C GLN A 80 20.71 10.71 2.58
N TYR A 81 19.81 9.78 2.91
CA TYR A 81 19.87 8.38 2.45
C TYR A 81 19.09 8.14 1.15
N ALA A 82 18.44 9.18 0.60
CA ALA A 82 17.69 9.05 -0.66
C ALA A 82 18.60 8.60 -1.80
N GLY A 83 18.11 7.69 -2.65
CA GLY A 83 18.91 7.07 -3.71
C GLY A 83 19.52 5.73 -3.29
N SER A 84 20.13 5.67 -2.11
CA SER A 84 20.75 4.44 -1.57
C SER A 84 19.74 3.56 -0.84
N CYS A 85 18.97 4.15 0.08
CA CYS A 85 17.92 3.46 0.83
C CYS A 85 16.76 3.06 -0.10
N GLY A 86 16.27 1.82 0.02
CA GLY A 86 15.14 1.31 -0.76
C GLY A 86 13.76 1.76 -0.28
N GLY A 87 13.68 2.60 0.76
CA GLY A 87 12.42 2.96 1.41
C GLY A 87 11.62 4.10 0.77
N CYS A 88 12.24 4.96 -0.04
CA CYS A 88 11.58 6.09 -0.69
C CYS A 88 12.00 6.24 -2.15
N ASP A 89 11.02 6.34 -3.04
CA ASP A 89 11.22 6.34 -4.49
C ASP A 89 11.20 7.74 -5.10
N PHE A 90 10.45 8.67 -4.49
CA PHE A 90 10.06 9.95 -5.11
C PHE A 90 10.51 11.20 -4.34
N GLN A 91 11.46 11.10 -3.41
CA GLN A 91 11.93 12.28 -2.67
C GLN A 91 12.56 13.37 -3.55
N HIS A 92 12.98 13.03 -4.78
CA HIS A 92 13.48 13.99 -5.76
C HIS A 92 12.36 14.71 -6.54
N VAL A 93 11.09 14.43 -6.24
CA VAL A 93 9.90 15.01 -6.89
C VAL A 93 9.09 15.77 -5.85
N ASN A 94 8.64 17.00 -6.17
CA ASN A 94 7.75 17.73 -5.25
C ASN A 94 6.44 16.96 -4.99
N ILE A 95 5.84 17.18 -3.81
CA ILE A 95 4.72 16.36 -3.31
C ILE A 95 3.45 16.45 -4.18
N SER A 96 3.17 17.61 -4.80
CA SER A 96 2.04 17.74 -5.72
C SER A 96 2.20 16.85 -6.95
N THR A 97 3.38 16.88 -7.57
CA THR A 97 3.66 16.05 -8.74
C THR A 97 3.72 14.56 -8.38
N GLN A 98 4.15 14.18 -7.17
CA GLN A 98 4.04 12.79 -6.73
C GLN A 98 2.60 12.26 -6.83
N ARG A 99 1.62 13.06 -6.40
CA ARG A 99 0.19 12.70 -6.46
C ARG A 99 -0.33 12.62 -7.90
N GLU A 100 0.12 13.50 -8.78
CA GLU A 100 -0.20 13.45 -10.21
C GLU A 100 0.34 12.17 -10.86
N LEU A 101 1.59 11.82 -10.60
CA LEU A 101 2.21 10.59 -11.09
C LEU A 101 1.47 9.35 -10.58
N LYS A 102 1.11 9.32 -9.30
CA LYS A 102 0.29 8.25 -8.71
C LYS A 102 -1.08 8.14 -9.40
N ALA A 103 -1.75 9.26 -9.68
CA ALA A 103 -3.01 9.26 -10.42
C ALA A 103 -2.85 8.71 -11.84
N GLN A 104 -1.76 9.06 -12.54
CA GLN A 104 -1.43 8.52 -13.86
C GLN A 104 -1.22 7.01 -13.82
N ILE A 105 -0.50 6.49 -12.81
CA ILE A 105 -0.29 5.05 -12.64
C ILE A 105 -1.63 4.32 -12.51
N ILE A 106 -2.55 4.80 -11.66
CA ILE A 106 -3.86 4.16 -11.48
C ILE A 106 -4.64 4.17 -12.80
N LYS A 107 -4.72 5.32 -13.48
CA LYS A 107 -5.42 5.45 -14.77
C LYS A 107 -4.84 4.48 -15.81
N GLU A 108 -3.52 4.35 -15.87
CA GLU A 108 -2.85 3.42 -16.78
C GLU A 108 -3.14 1.95 -16.44
N GLN A 109 -3.13 1.57 -15.15
CA GLN A 109 -3.45 0.19 -14.73
C GLN A 109 -4.89 -0.18 -15.10
N PHE A 110 -5.85 0.70 -14.83
CA PHE A 110 -7.26 0.48 -15.20
C PHE A 110 -7.44 0.40 -16.72
N LEU A 111 -6.78 1.27 -17.49
CA LEU A 111 -6.87 1.24 -18.95
C LEU A 111 -6.28 -0.05 -19.53
N ARG A 112 -5.07 -0.43 -19.11
CA ARG A 112 -4.32 -1.54 -19.73
C ARG A 112 -4.71 -2.91 -19.21
N ILE A 113 -4.87 -3.05 -17.88
CA ILE A 113 -5.17 -4.32 -17.20
C ILE A 113 -6.67 -4.45 -17.02
N GLY A 114 -7.29 -3.42 -16.44
CA GLY A 114 -8.73 -3.40 -16.15
C GLY A 114 -9.61 -3.33 -17.39
N LYS A 115 -9.06 -2.91 -18.54
CA LYS A 115 -9.81 -2.58 -19.76
C LYS A 115 -10.92 -1.55 -19.52
N MET A 116 -10.67 -0.64 -18.57
CA MET A 116 -11.58 0.42 -18.16
C MET A 116 -10.89 1.77 -18.32
N ASP A 117 -11.39 2.61 -19.23
CA ASP A 117 -10.97 3.99 -19.29
C ASP A 117 -11.75 4.80 -18.24
N LEU A 118 -11.08 5.11 -17.13
CA LEU A 118 -11.70 5.83 -16.01
C LEU A 118 -12.29 7.18 -16.43
N ALA A 119 -11.67 7.90 -17.37
CA ALA A 119 -12.18 9.18 -17.84
C ALA A 119 -13.47 9.00 -18.66
N GLN A 120 -13.52 7.98 -19.52
CA GLN A 120 -14.76 7.65 -20.28
C GLN A 120 -15.88 7.17 -19.37
N LEU A 121 -15.54 6.54 -18.24
CA LEU A 121 -16.50 6.16 -17.19
C LEU A 121 -16.94 7.36 -16.32
N GLY A 122 -16.41 8.57 -16.55
CA GLY A 122 -16.79 9.79 -15.86
C GLY A 122 -16.02 10.07 -14.57
N PHE A 123 -14.92 9.34 -14.30
CA PHE A 123 -14.11 9.56 -13.10
C PHE A 123 -12.99 10.58 -13.36
N ASP A 124 -13.02 11.70 -12.65
CA ASP A 124 -11.87 12.61 -12.50
C ASP A 124 -10.96 12.13 -11.36
N LEU A 125 -10.25 11.03 -11.59
CA LEU A 125 -9.40 10.44 -10.56
C LEU A 125 -8.24 11.37 -10.20
N LYS A 126 -8.22 11.77 -8.93
CA LYS A 126 -7.15 12.51 -8.25
C LYS A 126 -6.71 11.74 -7.01
N VAL A 127 -5.43 11.84 -6.67
CA VAL A 127 -4.90 11.30 -5.42
C VAL A 127 -4.98 12.38 -4.36
N ARG A 128 -5.77 12.14 -3.31
CA ARG A 128 -6.00 13.06 -2.21
C ARG A 128 -4.81 13.12 -1.27
N ALA A 129 -4.41 14.32 -0.90
CA ALA A 129 -3.42 14.54 0.16
C ALA A 129 -3.98 14.08 1.52
N VAL A 130 -3.16 13.45 2.34
CA VAL A 130 -3.51 13.03 3.70
C VAL A 130 -2.52 13.68 4.66
N GLU A 131 -3.03 14.18 5.80
CA GLU A 131 -2.18 14.84 6.78
C GLU A 131 -1.19 13.85 7.41
N PRO A 132 0.10 14.19 7.48
CA PRO A 132 0.70 15.51 7.28
C PRO A 132 0.91 15.87 5.80
N ALA A 133 0.49 17.09 5.42
CA ALA A 133 0.52 17.55 4.02
C ALA A 133 1.92 17.62 3.38
N ASP A 134 2.98 17.73 4.19
CA ASP A 134 4.38 17.71 3.74
C ASP A 134 4.88 16.29 3.39
N GLY A 135 4.11 15.26 3.74
CA GLY A 135 4.43 13.86 3.47
C GLY A 135 5.54 13.28 4.33
N LEU A 136 5.87 13.90 5.47
CA LEU A 136 6.92 13.44 6.40
C LEU A 136 6.31 12.97 7.73
N HIS A 137 7.03 12.16 8.49
CA HIS A 137 6.64 11.73 9.85
C HIS A 137 5.26 11.06 9.98
N TRP A 138 4.78 10.41 8.93
CA TRP A 138 3.48 9.75 8.93
C TRP A 138 3.51 8.30 9.39
N ARG A 139 4.69 7.65 9.34
CA ARG A 139 4.83 6.20 9.45
C ARG A 139 4.95 5.75 10.91
N THR A 140 3.93 5.05 11.40
CA THR A 140 3.78 4.57 12.78
C THR A 140 4.16 3.10 12.99
N ARG A 141 4.53 2.39 11.92
CA ARG A 141 5.03 1.02 11.95
C ARG A 141 6.31 0.91 11.11
N MET A 142 7.40 0.50 11.74
CA MET A 142 8.71 0.35 11.12
C MET A 142 9.32 -0.99 11.51
N ASP A 143 9.97 -1.63 10.56
CA ASP A 143 10.69 -2.89 10.77
C ASP A 143 12.09 -2.75 10.14
N PHE A 144 13.04 -2.40 10.99
CA PHE A 144 14.42 -2.12 10.61
C PHE A 144 15.22 -3.42 10.48
N ALA A 145 15.99 -3.51 9.39
CA ALA A 145 17.05 -4.51 9.29
C ALA A 145 18.21 -4.11 10.19
N VAL A 146 18.98 -5.10 10.67
CA VAL A 146 20.23 -4.86 11.37
C VAL A 146 21.38 -5.28 10.45
N SER A 147 22.37 -4.41 10.28
CA SER A 147 23.57 -4.67 9.49
C SER A 147 24.51 -5.64 10.21
N ALA A 148 25.55 -6.10 9.51
CA ALA A 148 26.63 -6.87 10.13
C ALA A 148 27.35 -6.10 11.25
N ASN A 149 27.31 -4.77 11.24
CA ASN A 149 27.89 -3.90 12.26
C ASN A 149 26.95 -3.66 13.45
N GLY A 150 25.80 -4.34 13.53
CA GLY A 150 24.83 -4.18 14.61
C GLY A 150 24.02 -2.88 14.53
N GLN A 151 24.03 -2.20 13.38
CA GLN A 151 23.33 -0.93 13.17
C GLN A 151 22.00 -1.13 12.47
N ILE A 152 20.98 -0.36 12.86
CA ILE A 152 19.70 -0.38 12.15
C ILE A 152 19.78 0.31 10.79
N GLY A 153 18.96 -0.18 9.86
CA GLY A 153 18.88 0.37 8.52
C GLY A 153 17.74 -0.25 7.71
N PHE A 154 17.77 0.04 6.42
CA PHE A 154 16.89 -0.57 5.43
C PHE A 154 17.71 -1.16 4.31
N PHE A 155 17.18 -2.19 3.67
CA PHE A 155 17.81 -2.72 2.47
C PHE A 155 17.89 -1.65 1.37
N GLY A 156 19.02 -1.63 0.67
CA GLY A 156 19.17 -0.87 -0.55
C GLY A 156 18.17 -1.34 -1.60
N ALA A 157 17.83 -0.47 -2.55
CA ALA A 157 16.88 -0.84 -3.59
C ALA A 157 17.42 -2.01 -4.44
N ARG A 158 16.69 -3.12 -4.44
CA ARG A 158 17.10 -4.39 -5.10
C ARG A 158 18.46 -4.91 -4.63
N SER A 159 18.81 -4.63 -3.37
CA SER A 159 19.99 -5.18 -2.71
C SER A 159 19.59 -5.85 -1.40
N ASN A 160 20.42 -6.79 -0.93
CA ASN A 160 20.35 -7.35 0.42
C ASN A 160 21.30 -6.61 1.38
N ASP A 161 21.97 -5.55 0.91
CA ASP A 161 22.84 -4.72 1.73
C ASP A 161 21.99 -3.74 2.55
N VAL A 162 22.28 -3.67 3.85
CA VAL A 162 21.62 -2.74 4.76
C VAL A 162 22.30 -1.38 4.66
N VAL A 163 21.54 -0.38 4.21
CA VAL A 163 21.90 1.03 4.33
C VAL A 163 21.64 1.44 5.77
N GLU A 164 22.71 1.57 6.53
CA GLU A 164 22.67 2.04 7.91
C GLU A 164 22.18 3.49 7.96
N ILE A 165 21.27 3.78 8.91
CA ILE A 165 20.67 5.11 9.04
C ILE A 165 20.79 5.62 10.46
N LYS A 166 20.83 6.95 10.59
CA LYS A 166 20.74 7.69 11.85
C LYS A 166 19.39 8.39 12.05
N ASP A 167 18.64 8.58 10.98
CA ASP A 167 17.26 9.08 11.03
C ASP A 167 16.40 8.43 9.94
N CYS A 168 15.10 8.71 9.98
CA CYS A 168 14.22 8.44 8.85
C CYS A 168 13.10 9.48 8.82
N LEU A 169 13.08 10.34 7.80
CA LEU A 169 12.13 11.46 7.74
C LEU A 169 10.66 11.06 7.60
N ILE A 170 10.37 9.85 7.10
CA ILE A 170 8.99 9.35 7.05
C ILE A 170 8.54 8.71 8.37
N ALA A 171 9.47 8.36 9.27
CA ALA A 171 9.15 7.78 10.57
C ALA A 171 8.48 8.80 11.49
N ASP A 172 7.46 8.36 12.21
CA ASP A 172 6.87 9.16 13.29
C ASP A 172 7.97 9.57 14.28
N LYS A 173 8.00 10.87 14.64
CA LYS A 173 9.04 11.44 15.51
C LYS A 173 9.14 10.71 16.85
N ARG A 174 8.03 10.18 17.37
CA ARG A 174 7.98 9.44 18.64
C ARG A 174 8.78 8.14 18.62
N MET A 175 9.09 7.58 17.45
CA MET A 175 9.96 6.40 17.34
C MET A 175 11.41 6.67 17.77
N ASN A 176 11.84 7.94 17.75
CA ASN A 176 13.20 8.34 18.07
C ASN A 176 14.27 7.48 17.36
N VAL A 177 14.24 7.46 16.02
CA VAL A 177 15.17 6.66 15.19
C VAL A 177 16.64 6.95 15.53
N GLY A 178 16.96 8.19 15.90
CA GLY A 178 18.30 8.57 16.37
C GLY A 178 18.77 7.75 17.57
N GLU A 179 17.93 7.61 18.59
CA GLU A 179 18.22 6.78 19.76
C GLU A 179 18.29 5.29 19.42
N LEU A 180 17.41 4.79 18.54
CA LEU A 180 17.47 3.39 18.12
C LEU A 180 18.76 3.08 17.33
N SER A 181 19.24 4.05 16.55
CA SER A 181 20.46 3.94 15.75
C SER A 181 21.76 4.11 16.53
N SER A 182 21.70 4.63 17.76
CA SER A 182 22.86 4.71 18.66
C SER A 182 23.07 3.43 19.47
N ARG A 183 22.09 2.53 19.49
CA ARG A 183 22.18 1.21 20.14
C ARG A 183 22.89 0.20 19.25
N GLN A 184 23.54 -0.77 19.89
CA GLN A 184 24.11 -1.94 19.23
C GLN A 184 23.14 -3.13 19.28
N TRP A 185 22.82 -3.67 18.11
CA TRP A 185 21.88 -4.76 17.94
C TRP A 185 22.61 -6.03 17.48
N LYS A 186 22.01 -7.20 17.76
CA LYS A 186 22.54 -8.46 17.21
C LYS A 186 22.24 -8.50 15.71
N SER A 187 23.22 -8.89 14.88
CA SER A 187 23.16 -8.79 13.42
C SER A 187 22.11 -9.66 12.73
N ASP A 188 21.57 -10.66 13.42
CA ASP A 188 20.47 -11.52 12.95
C ASP A 188 19.07 -10.99 13.35
N ALA A 189 19.02 -9.86 14.06
CA ALA A 189 17.78 -9.32 14.57
C ALA A 189 17.02 -8.45 13.56
N ARG A 190 15.71 -8.38 13.76
CA ARG A 190 14.85 -7.32 13.23
C ARG A 190 14.46 -6.40 14.39
N VAL A 191 14.44 -5.09 14.18
CA VAL A 191 13.95 -4.14 15.18
C VAL A 191 12.62 -3.59 14.71
N GLU A 192 11.55 -4.04 15.35
CA GLU A 192 10.18 -3.66 15.03
C GLU A 192 9.74 -2.55 15.99
N VAL A 193 9.18 -1.47 15.46
CA VAL A 193 8.74 -0.31 16.25
C VAL A 193 7.33 0.07 15.85
N ALA A 194 6.47 0.17 16.85
CA ALA A 194 5.08 0.59 16.69
C ALA A 194 4.77 1.79 17.57
N VAL A 195 4.15 2.81 16.98
CA VAL A 195 3.65 4.00 17.68
C VAL A 195 2.14 4.04 17.58
N SER A 196 1.45 4.16 18.71
CA SER A 196 -0.02 4.18 18.73
C SER A 196 -0.61 5.58 18.60
N SER A 197 -1.90 5.67 18.30
CA SER A 197 -2.66 6.93 18.39
C SER A 197 -2.73 7.49 19.82
N THR A 198 -2.50 6.67 20.85
CA THR A 198 -2.48 7.07 22.27
C THR A 198 -1.08 7.46 22.77
N ASN A 199 -0.09 7.58 21.87
CA ASN A 199 1.31 7.92 22.15
C ASN A 199 2.12 6.81 22.82
N GLU A 200 1.64 5.56 22.81
CA GLU A 200 2.45 4.44 23.25
C GLU A 200 3.49 4.09 22.18
N VAL A 201 4.70 3.76 22.59
CA VAL A 201 5.78 3.30 21.71
C VAL A 201 6.21 1.91 22.18
N SER A 202 6.09 0.92 21.30
CA SER A 202 6.56 -0.44 21.53
C SER A 202 7.75 -0.73 20.64
N VAL A 203 8.81 -1.27 21.22
CA VAL A 203 10.04 -1.70 20.51
C VAL A 203 10.22 -3.17 20.76
N MET A 204 10.29 -3.94 19.67
CA MET A 204 10.48 -5.38 19.68
C MET A 204 11.73 -5.76 18.89
N ARG A 205 12.33 -6.87 19.27
CA ARG A 205 13.45 -7.49 18.58
C ARG A 205 13.09 -8.90 18.17
N SER A 206 12.86 -9.11 16.87
CA SER A 206 12.44 -10.40 16.31
C SER A 206 11.29 -11.03 17.12
N GLY A 207 10.21 -10.28 17.32
CA GLY A 207 9.06 -10.71 18.10
C GLY A 207 9.17 -10.62 19.63
N ARG A 208 10.35 -10.30 20.21
CA ARG A 208 10.53 -10.18 21.67
C ARG A 208 10.46 -8.72 22.12
N SER A 209 9.66 -8.41 23.12
CA SER A 209 9.60 -7.04 23.68
C SER A 209 10.96 -6.61 24.24
N ILE A 210 11.40 -5.43 23.86
CA ILE A 210 12.59 -4.75 24.39
C ILE A 210 12.18 -3.62 25.33
N SER A 211 11.20 -2.80 24.92
CA SER A 211 10.67 -1.71 25.72
C SER A 211 9.25 -1.33 25.28
N GLY A 212 8.51 -0.69 26.18
CA GLY A 212 7.13 -0.33 25.93
C GLY A 212 6.16 -1.50 26.12
N PRO A 213 4.88 -1.28 25.83
CA PRO A 213 3.86 -2.28 26.11
C PRO A 213 3.85 -3.39 25.06
N THR A 214 3.45 -4.60 25.47
CA THR A 214 3.28 -5.77 24.59
C THR A 214 1.94 -5.79 23.85
N GLN A 215 1.08 -4.82 24.17
CA GLN A 215 -0.13 -4.46 23.43
C GLN A 215 -0.24 -2.94 23.40
N ILE A 216 -0.61 -2.37 22.27
CA ILE A 216 -0.82 -0.93 22.10
C ILE A 216 -2.30 -0.64 21.85
N VAL A 217 -2.72 0.58 22.16
CA VAL A 217 -4.10 1.04 22.00
C VAL A 217 -4.19 2.02 20.84
N GLU A 218 -5.00 1.68 19.84
CA GLU A 218 -5.36 2.57 18.74
C GLU A 218 -6.79 3.08 18.91
N GLN A 219 -7.05 4.32 18.50
CA GLN A 219 -8.34 5.00 18.61
C GLN A 219 -8.77 5.48 17.23
N VAL A 220 -9.90 4.96 16.74
CA VAL A 220 -10.44 5.30 15.41
C VAL A 220 -11.94 5.45 15.49
N GLY A 221 -12.46 6.64 15.14
CA GLY A 221 -13.90 6.90 15.09
C GLY A 221 -14.64 6.57 16.39
N GLY A 222 -14.00 6.76 17.55
CA GLY A 222 -14.55 6.42 18.88
C GLY A 222 -14.51 4.93 19.23
N ASN A 223 -13.83 4.09 18.45
CA ASN A 223 -13.53 2.70 18.80
C ASN A 223 -12.09 2.58 19.31
N SER A 224 -11.89 1.75 20.34
CA SER A 224 -10.59 1.44 20.93
C SER A 224 -10.15 0.04 20.54
N PHE A 225 -8.94 -0.09 20.00
CA PHE A 225 -8.36 -1.35 19.53
C PHE A 225 -7.10 -1.63 20.32
N LYS A 226 -7.17 -2.60 21.23
CA LYS A 226 -6.00 -3.09 21.96
C LYS A 226 -5.36 -4.23 21.16
N ILE A 227 -4.26 -3.93 20.48
CA ILE A 227 -3.66 -4.81 19.48
C ILE A 227 -2.21 -5.16 19.83
N SER A 228 -1.74 -6.31 19.35
CA SER A 228 -0.33 -6.66 19.38
C SER A 228 0.49 -5.72 18.47
N PRO A 229 1.66 -5.23 18.89
CA PRO A 229 2.47 -4.31 18.07
C PRO A 229 2.91 -4.89 16.71
N SER A 230 3.03 -6.22 16.63
CA SER A 230 3.36 -6.98 15.41
C SER A 230 2.15 -7.35 14.56
N ALA A 231 0.92 -7.13 15.05
CA ALA A 231 -0.28 -7.34 14.23
C ALA A 231 -0.33 -6.29 13.11
N PHE A 232 -0.90 -6.67 11.96
CA PHE A 232 -1.08 -5.73 10.86
C PHE A 232 -1.96 -4.55 11.32
N TRP A 233 -1.44 -3.35 11.08
CA TRP A 233 -2.14 -2.08 11.29
C TRP A 233 -1.70 -1.11 10.19
N GLN A 234 -2.59 -0.19 9.83
CA GLN A 234 -2.30 0.81 8.81
C GLN A 234 -1.09 1.65 9.24
N SER A 235 -0.03 1.63 8.42
CA SER A 235 1.26 2.22 8.79
C SER A 235 1.23 3.74 8.83
N HIS A 236 0.27 4.37 8.17
CA HIS A 236 0.11 5.83 8.19
C HIS A 236 -0.85 6.25 9.30
N ARG A 237 -0.45 7.19 10.16
CA ARG A 237 -1.23 7.60 11.35
C ARG A 237 -2.70 7.98 11.05
N SER A 238 -2.94 8.64 9.93
CA SER A 238 -4.28 9.08 9.49
C SER A 238 -5.04 8.03 8.66
N ALA A 239 -4.38 6.96 8.20
CA ALA A 239 -4.99 5.97 7.32
C ALA A 239 -6.22 5.28 7.93
N PRO A 240 -6.21 4.83 9.21
CA PRO A 240 -7.39 4.19 9.77
C PRO A 240 -8.65 5.05 9.69
N VAL A 241 -8.52 6.37 9.96
CA VAL A 241 -9.64 7.30 9.94
C VAL A 241 -10.11 7.57 8.51
N GLU A 242 -9.19 7.90 7.60
CA GLU A 242 -9.53 8.24 6.21
C GLU A 242 -10.13 7.02 5.47
N LEU A 243 -9.55 5.83 5.64
CA LEU A 243 -10.03 4.62 4.97
C LEU A 243 -11.36 4.13 5.51
N VAL A 244 -11.57 4.15 6.85
CA VAL A 244 -12.87 3.81 7.43
C VAL A 244 -13.94 4.77 6.90
N LYS A 245 -13.67 6.07 6.90
CA LYS A 245 -14.62 7.08 6.40
C LYS A 245 -14.96 6.84 4.92
N ALA A 246 -13.94 6.67 4.08
CA ALA A 246 -14.10 6.43 2.65
C ALA A 246 -14.90 5.16 2.37
N ALA A 247 -14.49 4.03 2.97
CA ALA A 247 -15.12 2.75 2.73
C ALA A 247 -16.59 2.71 3.21
N LEU A 248 -16.88 3.21 4.42
CA LEU A 248 -18.25 3.22 4.94
C LEU A 248 -19.17 4.12 4.14
N SER A 249 -18.67 5.26 3.62
CA SER A 249 -19.47 6.17 2.78
C SER A 249 -20.00 5.48 1.51
N GLN A 250 -19.30 4.45 1.04
CA GLN A 250 -19.67 3.70 -0.16
C GLN A 250 -20.56 2.49 0.11
N LEU A 251 -20.52 1.91 1.31
CA LEU A 251 -21.22 0.67 1.62
C LEU A 251 -22.74 0.80 1.55
N GLY A 252 -23.31 1.95 1.96
CA GLY A 252 -24.76 2.14 2.01
C GLY A 252 -25.45 1.18 2.99
N ILE A 253 -24.88 1.03 4.19
CA ILE A 253 -25.30 0.07 5.22
C ILE A 253 -26.74 0.35 5.66
N LYS A 254 -27.55 -0.71 5.72
CA LYS A 254 -28.88 -0.68 6.35
C LYS A 254 -28.84 -1.39 7.71
N PRO A 255 -29.72 -1.03 8.66
CA PRO A 255 -29.61 -1.51 10.03
C PRO A 255 -29.64 -3.05 10.22
N ALA A 256 -30.23 -3.81 9.30
CA ALA A 256 -30.36 -5.27 9.40
C ALA A 256 -29.42 -6.05 8.45
N ASP A 257 -28.43 -5.37 7.88
CA ASP A 257 -27.52 -5.95 6.90
C ASP A 257 -26.56 -6.96 7.52
N HIS A 258 -26.24 -7.99 6.76
CA HIS A 258 -25.08 -8.84 6.99
C HIS A 258 -23.91 -8.37 6.13
N VAL A 259 -22.88 -7.84 6.77
CA VAL A 259 -21.67 -7.35 6.10
C VAL A 259 -20.52 -8.34 6.28
N LEU A 260 -19.82 -8.66 5.19
CA LEU A 260 -18.54 -9.38 5.26
C LEU A 260 -17.39 -8.37 5.29
N ASP A 261 -16.46 -8.58 6.21
CA ASP A 261 -15.17 -7.89 6.29
C ASP A 261 -14.08 -8.93 5.98
N LEU A 262 -13.59 -8.92 4.74
CA LEU A 262 -12.63 -9.89 4.22
C LEU A 262 -11.21 -9.35 4.34
N TYR A 263 -10.27 -10.20 4.76
CA TYR A 263 -8.92 -9.77 5.13
C TYR A 263 -8.97 -8.75 6.27
N SER A 264 -9.85 -9.01 7.24
CA SER A 264 -10.30 -8.02 8.21
C SER A 264 -9.22 -7.52 9.17
N GLY A 265 -8.08 -8.20 9.24
CA GLY A 265 -7.06 -7.97 10.26
C GLY A 265 -7.70 -8.03 11.65
N VAL A 266 -7.47 -6.98 12.44
CA VAL A 266 -8.02 -6.83 13.80
C VAL A 266 -9.49 -6.36 13.83
N GLY A 267 -10.11 -6.14 12.67
CA GLY A 267 -11.50 -5.69 12.52
C GLY A 267 -11.69 -4.18 12.57
N LEU A 268 -10.79 -3.43 11.94
CA LEU A 268 -10.88 -1.96 11.85
C LEU A 268 -12.22 -1.51 11.27
N PHE A 269 -12.61 -2.06 10.12
CA PHE A 269 -13.86 -1.72 9.45
C PHE A 269 -15.07 -2.30 10.18
N ALA A 270 -14.99 -3.57 10.63
CA ALA A 270 -16.05 -4.21 11.42
C ALA A 270 -16.50 -3.37 12.62
N ALA A 271 -15.57 -2.78 13.37
CA ALA A 271 -15.90 -1.94 14.53
C ALA A 271 -16.66 -0.65 14.15
N ALA A 272 -16.46 -0.12 12.94
CA ALA A 272 -17.21 1.02 12.43
C ALA A 272 -18.57 0.59 11.87
N ILE A 273 -18.62 -0.52 11.12
CA ILE A 273 -19.86 -1.11 10.58
C ILE A 273 -20.85 -1.44 11.70
N LEU A 274 -20.36 -1.93 12.85
CA LEU A 274 -21.20 -2.27 14.01
C LEU A 274 -21.98 -1.09 14.58
N LYS A 275 -21.58 0.16 14.31
CA LYS A 275 -22.31 1.36 14.73
C LYS A 275 -23.50 1.67 13.83
N GLU A 276 -23.51 1.13 12.62
CA GLU A 276 -24.52 1.39 11.58
C GLU A 276 -25.60 0.30 11.51
N ILE A 277 -25.41 -0.80 12.25
CA ILE A 277 -26.35 -1.92 12.31
C ILE A 277 -27.01 -2.05 13.69
N ASN A 278 -28.20 -2.63 13.73
CA ASN A 278 -28.93 -2.97 14.95
C ASN A 278 -28.80 -4.46 15.27
N ASP A 279 -29.56 -4.93 16.27
CA ASP A 279 -29.53 -6.32 16.76
C ASP A 279 -29.95 -7.38 15.72
N ARG A 280 -30.50 -6.97 14.56
CA ARG A 280 -30.82 -7.86 13.43
C ARG A 280 -29.72 -7.88 12.36
N GLY A 281 -28.79 -6.93 12.40
CA GLY A 281 -27.64 -6.91 11.51
C GLY A 281 -26.51 -7.80 12.03
N PHE A 282 -25.55 -8.09 11.17
CA PHE A 282 -24.46 -9.00 11.50
C PHE A 282 -23.17 -8.65 10.76
N VAL A 283 -22.01 -8.83 11.38
CA VAL A 283 -20.70 -8.68 10.73
C VAL A 283 -19.95 -10.01 10.77
N THR A 284 -19.40 -10.43 9.64
CA THR A 284 -18.53 -11.60 9.56
C THR A 284 -17.15 -11.21 9.09
N LEU A 285 -16.16 -11.42 9.95
CA LEU A 285 -14.75 -11.21 9.70
C LEU A 285 -14.12 -12.50 9.19
N ILE A 286 -13.27 -12.40 8.17
CA ILE A 286 -12.43 -13.51 7.71
C ILE A 286 -10.98 -13.05 7.64
N GLU A 287 -10.13 -13.64 8.47
CA GLU A 287 -8.71 -13.29 8.58
C GLU A 287 -7.86 -14.55 8.77
N SER A 288 -6.70 -14.59 8.12
CA SER A 288 -5.74 -15.71 8.18
C SER A 288 -4.67 -15.55 9.25
N ASP A 289 -4.27 -14.32 9.58
CA ASP A 289 -3.23 -14.03 10.56
C ASP A 289 -3.70 -14.36 11.98
N LYS A 290 -2.93 -15.21 12.66
CA LYS A 290 -3.28 -15.73 13.98
C LYS A 290 -3.29 -14.63 15.04
N THR A 291 -2.36 -13.68 14.94
CA THR A 291 -2.21 -12.59 15.91
C THR A 291 -3.38 -11.62 15.78
N ALA A 292 -3.69 -11.19 14.56
CA ALA A 292 -4.80 -10.31 14.25
C ALA A 292 -6.15 -10.92 14.65
N VAL A 293 -6.37 -12.22 14.41
CA VAL A 293 -7.59 -12.91 14.86
C VAL A 293 -7.68 -12.97 16.39
N ALA A 294 -6.57 -13.20 17.09
CA ALA A 294 -6.57 -13.20 18.56
C ALA A 294 -6.89 -11.81 19.13
N ASP A 295 -6.37 -10.74 18.51
CA ASP A 295 -6.74 -9.36 18.80
C ASP A 295 -8.23 -9.09 18.53
N ALA A 296 -8.73 -9.45 17.35
CA ALA A 296 -10.13 -9.27 16.97
C ALA A 296 -11.08 -9.99 17.94
N ARG A 297 -10.79 -11.23 18.33
CA ARG A 297 -11.60 -11.98 19.32
C ARG A 297 -11.69 -11.28 20.67
N ARG A 298 -10.63 -10.58 21.10
CA ARG A 298 -10.65 -9.78 22.33
C ARG A 298 -11.48 -8.50 22.15
N ILE A 299 -11.30 -7.80 21.02
CA ILE A 299 -12.03 -6.58 20.69
C ILE A 299 -13.54 -6.83 20.63
N PHE A 300 -13.96 -7.95 20.04
CA PHE A 300 -15.36 -8.30 19.81
C PHE A 300 -15.93 -9.33 20.80
N LEU A 301 -15.27 -9.60 21.93
CA LEU A 301 -15.63 -10.68 22.87
C LEU A 301 -17.10 -10.66 23.30
N ASN A 302 -17.66 -9.46 23.51
CA ASN A 302 -19.04 -9.27 23.98
C ASN A 302 -19.98 -8.78 22.87
N LYS A 303 -19.69 -9.10 21.60
CA LYS A 303 -20.50 -8.69 20.45
C LYS A 303 -21.16 -9.92 19.82
N GLU A 304 -22.43 -10.15 20.17
CA GLU A 304 -23.21 -11.29 19.68
C GLU A 304 -23.47 -11.25 18.17
N ASN A 305 -23.48 -10.04 17.59
CA ASN A 305 -23.66 -9.81 16.16
C ASN A 305 -22.36 -9.84 15.34
N VAL A 306 -21.28 -10.43 15.89
CA VAL A 306 -19.99 -10.59 15.22
C VAL A 306 -19.59 -12.06 15.15
N LYS A 307 -19.16 -12.51 13.97
CA LYS A 307 -18.53 -13.82 13.77
C LYS A 307 -17.16 -13.67 13.15
N ILE A 308 -16.18 -14.40 13.67
CA ILE A 308 -14.80 -14.35 13.18
C ILE A 308 -14.40 -15.74 12.70
N PHE A 309 -14.09 -15.87 11.41
CA PHE A 309 -13.49 -17.07 10.83
C PHE A 309 -11.99 -16.89 10.65
N GLN A 310 -11.23 -17.83 11.18
CA GLN A 310 -9.79 -17.87 11.02
C GLN A 310 -9.40 -18.75 9.83
N GLY A 311 -8.78 -18.17 8.81
CA GLY A 311 -8.29 -18.92 7.64
C GLY A 311 -8.22 -18.07 6.38
N LEU A 312 -7.80 -18.69 5.28
CA LEU A 312 -7.78 -18.03 3.98
C LEU A 312 -9.20 -17.69 3.53
N VAL A 313 -9.39 -16.48 3.01
CA VAL A 313 -10.69 -15.98 2.52
C VAL A 313 -11.34 -16.97 1.55
N ALA A 314 -10.59 -17.47 0.57
CA ALA A 314 -11.07 -18.45 -0.41
C ALA A 314 -11.56 -19.78 0.19
N GLN A 315 -11.08 -20.15 1.39
CA GLN A 315 -11.46 -21.39 2.09
C GLN A 315 -12.66 -21.17 3.03
N GLN A 316 -12.77 -19.98 3.63
CA GLN A 316 -13.80 -19.69 4.63
C GLN A 316 -15.10 -19.13 4.01
N LEU A 317 -15.01 -18.40 2.89
CA LEU A 317 -16.18 -17.84 2.20
C LEU A 317 -17.28 -18.87 1.91
N PRO A 318 -17.00 -20.10 1.44
CA PRO A 318 -18.04 -21.11 1.19
C PRO A 318 -18.87 -21.52 2.41
N ILE A 319 -18.39 -21.25 3.64
CA ILE A 319 -19.10 -21.57 4.90
C ILE A 319 -20.16 -20.50 5.21
N VAL A 320 -19.99 -19.29 4.68
CA VAL A 320 -20.91 -18.17 4.88
C VAL A 320 -22.16 -18.36 4.02
N LYS A 321 -23.35 -18.12 4.58
CA LYS A 321 -24.63 -18.40 3.91
C LYS A 321 -25.24 -17.20 3.18
N ARG A 322 -25.00 -15.98 3.66
CA ARG A 322 -25.49 -14.76 3.05
C ARG A 322 -24.48 -13.62 3.24
N ALA A 323 -24.58 -12.63 2.38
CA ALA A 323 -23.95 -11.33 2.54
C ALA A 323 -24.79 -10.30 1.80
N ASP A 324 -25.18 -9.23 2.49
CA ASP A 324 -25.84 -8.08 1.87
C ASP A 324 -24.80 -7.14 1.25
N LEU A 325 -23.66 -6.99 1.91
CA LEU A 325 -22.55 -6.10 1.55
C LEU A 325 -21.21 -6.81 1.80
N ILE A 326 -20.19 -6.48 1.02
CA ILE A 326 -18.84 -7.01 1.19
C ILE A 326 -17.84 -5.86 1.20
N LEU A 327 -17.00 -5.82 2.22
CA LEU A 327 -15.79 -5.00 2.28
C LEU A 327 -14.58 -5.92 2.22
N LEU A 328 -13.55 -5.55 1.46
CA LEU A 328 -12.30 -6.28 1.39
C LEU A 328 -11.09 -5.36 1.35
N ASP A 329 -10.03 -5.73 2.08
CA ASP A 329 -8.72 -5.08 2.10
C ASP A 329 -7.60 -6.13 1.84
N PRO A 330 -7.53 -6.72 0.63
CA PRO A 330 -6.63 -7.83 0.35
C PRO A 330 -5.15 -7.41 0.30
N PRO A 331 -4.22 -8.38 0.39
CA PRO A 331 -2.80 -8.12 0.18
C PRO A 331 -2.52 -7.61 -1.24
N ARG A 332 -1.28 -7.17 -1.51
CA ARG A 332 -0.82 -6.63 -2.82
C ARG A 332 -1.09 -7.53 -4.03
N THR A 333 -1.30 -8.83 -3.82
CA THR A 333 -1.68 -9.76 -4.90
C THR A 333 -3.13 -9.56 -5.37
N GLY A 334 -3.96 -8.85 -4.62
CA GLY A 334 -5.41 -8.75 -4.78
C GLY A 334 -6.17 -9.94 -4.19
N ALA A 335 -7.49 -9.92 -4.36
CA ALA A 335 -8.39 -10.99 -3.95
C ALA A 335 -8.31 -12.19 -4.91
N GLY A 336 -8.12 -11.90 -6.20
CA GLY A 336 -8.00 -12.90 -7.25
C GLY A 336 -9.31 -13.58 -7.64
N ASP A 337 -9.31 -14.24 -8.79
CA ASP A 337 -10.53 -14.72 -9.46
C ASP A 337 -11.36 -15.67 -8.60
N VAL A 338 -10.73 -16.57 -7.83
CA VAL A 338 -11.45 -17.52 -6.97
C VAL A 338 -12.32 -16.80 -5.94
N VAL A 339 -11.76 -15.79 -5.27
CA VAL A 339 -12.46 -15.04 -4.22
C VAL A 339 -13.55 -14.17 -4.84
N ILE A 340 -13.25 -13.47 -5.95
CA ILE A 340 -14.25 -12.65 -6.66
C ILE A 340 -15.44 -13.51 -7.12
N ASN A 341 -15.20 -14.69 -7.70
CA ASN A 341 -16.25 -15.62 -8.10
C ASN A 341 -17.09 -16.13 -6.93
N GLN A 342 -16.51 -16.29 -5.73
CA GLN A 342 -17.26 -16.64 -4.52
C GLN A 342 -18.10 -15.47 -4.01
N MET A 343 -17.53 -14.25 -4.00
CA MET A 343 -18.21 -13.04 -3.52
C MET A 343 -19.48 -12.73 -4.32
N VAL A 344 -19.44 -12.81 -5.65
CA VAL A 344 -20.60 -12.47 -6.49
C VAL A 344 -21.77 -13.46 -6.32
N LYS A 345 -21.53 -14.70 -5.84
CA LYS A 345 -22.59 -15.69 -5.58
C LYS A 345 -23.56 -15.24 -4.48
N PHE A 346 -23.10 -14.41 -3.55
CA PHE A 346 -23.96 -13.80 -2.54
C PHE A 346 -24.89 -12.73 -3.13
N LYS A 347 -24.63 -12.27 -4.37
CA LYS A 347 -25.30 -11.14 -5.01
C LYS A 347 -25.33 -9.90 -4.10
N PRO A 348 -24.20 -9.50 -3.50
CA PRO A 348 -24.18 -8.36 -2.59
C PRO A 348 -24.65 -7.09 -3.32
N ARG A 349 -25.35 -6.22 -2.59
CA ARG A 349 -25.84 -4.94 -3.12
C ARG A 349 -24.71 -3.96 -3.40
N LYS A 350 -23.59 -4.09 -2.69
CA LYS A 350 -22.38 -3.29 -2.82
C LYS A 350 -21.16 -4.14 -2.44
N ILE A 351 -20.06 -3.95 -3.18
CA ILE A 351 -18.72 -4.40 -2.82
C ILE A 351 -17.83 -3.17 -2.68
N VAL A 352 -17.11 -3.03 -1.57
CA VAL A 352 -16.15 -1.94 -1.34
C VAL A 352 -14.76 -2.52 -1.17
N TYR A 353 -13.86 -2.18 -2.08
CA TYR A 353 -12.51 -2.71 -2.17
C TYR A 353 -11.52 -1.63 -1.75
N VAL A 354 -10.75 -1.88 -0.69
CA VAL A 354 -9.58 -1.10 -0.28
C VAL A 354 -8.33 -1.77 -0.85
N ALA A 355 -7.47 -1.04 -1.56
CA ALA A 355 -6.35 -1.64 -2.29
C ALA A 355 -5.09 -0.79 -2.26
N CYS A 356 -3.98 -1.43 -1.86
CA CYS A 356 -2.64 -0.84 -1.88
C CYS A 356 -1.85 -1.10 -3.19
N ASP A 357 -2.40 -1.91 -4.11
CA ASP A 357 -1.81 -2.18 -5.43
C ASP A 357 -2.84 -1.91 -6.56
N PRO A 358 -2.60 -0.90 -7.42
CA PRO A 358 -3.55 -0.52 -8.47
C PRO A 358 -3.64 -1.55 -9.62
N ALA A 359 -2.60 -2.35 -9.85
CA ALA A 359 -2.61 -3.36 -10.92
C ALA A 359 -3.49 -4.56 -10.52
N ALA A 360 -3.37 -5.01 -9.27
CA ALA A 360 -4.24 -6.03 -8.71
C ALA A 360 -5.70 -5.56 -8.64
N LEU A 361 -5.94 -4.32 -8.17
CA LEU A 361 -7.28 -3.74 -8.16
C LEU A 361 -7.88 -3.68 -9.57
N ALA A 362 -7.13 -3.19 -10.56
CA ALA A 362 -7.61 -3.10 -11.94
C ALA A 362 -7.97 -4.47 -12.53
N ARG A 363 -7.16 -5.51 -12.27
CA ARG A 363 -7.44 -6.88 -12.69
C ARG A 363 -8.71 -7.42 -12.04
N ASP A 364 -8.83 -7.30 -10.72
CA ASP A 364 -9.99 -7.80 -9.98
C ASP A 364 -11.26 -7.01 -10.35
N ALA A 365 -11.14 -5.70 -10.63
CA ALA A 365 -12.22 -4.87 -11.16
C ALA A 365 -12.73 -5.37 -12.52
N LYS A 366 -11.82 -5.80 -13.41
CA LYS A 366 -12.20 -6.44 -14.67
C LYS A 366 -13.00 -7.72 -14.42
N THR A 367 -12.52 -8.60 -13.54
CA THR A 367 -13.23 -9.84 -13.19
C THR A 367 -14.62 -9.54 -12.61
N LEU A 368 -14.76 -8.51 -11.76
CA LEU A 368 -16.07 -8.06 -11.27
C LEU A 368 -16.99 -7.57 -12.39
N ALA A 369 -16.46 -6.79 -13.35
CA ALA A 369 -17.21 -6.33 -14.52
C ALA A 369 -17.71 -7.47 -15.40
N ASP A 370 -16.84 -8.45 -15.68
CA ASP A 370 -17.21 -9.67 -16.42
C ASP A 370 -18.31 -10.47 -15.69
N LEU A 371 -18.40 -10.35 -14.36
CA LEU A 371 -19.40 -10.99 -13.50
C LEU A 371 -20.62 -10.09 -13.19
N GLY A 372 -20.79 -8.98 -13.91
CA GLY A 372 -21.99 -8.15 -13.84
C GLY A 372 -21.98 -7.08 -12.74
N TYR A 373 -20.81 -6.69 -12.23
CA TYR A 373 -20.64 -5.56 -11.32
C TYR A 373 -19.93 -4.40 -12.00
N LYS A 374 -20.49 -3.19 -11.94
CA LYS A 374 -19.81 -1.99 -12.47
C LYS A 374 -19.02 -1.28 -11.38
N LEU A 375 -17.86 -0.74 -11.73
CA LEU A 375 -17.17 0.27 -10.93
C LEU A 375 -18.04 1.52 -10.91
N ASP A 376 -18.51 1.93 -9.73
CA ASP A 376 -19.36 3.12 -9.56
C ASP A 376 -18.71 4.21 -8.70
N HIS A 377 -17.59 3.90 -8.05
CA HIS A 377 -16.80 4.84 -7.28
C HIS A 377 -15.33 4.44 -7.32
N ILE A 378 -14.44 5.42 -7.43
CA ILE A 378 -13.02 5.24 -7.18
C ILE A 378 -12.42 6.54 -6.65
N GLU A 379 -11.72 6.43 -5.53
CA GLU A 379 -10.91 7.51 -4.98
C GLU A 379 -9.58 6.96 -4.51
N ALA A 380 -8.56 7.82 -4.46
CA ALA A 380 -7.21 7.42 -4.09
C ALA A 380 -6.61 8.38 -3.06
N PHE A 381 -5.75 7.85 -2.21
CA PHE A 381 -5.14 8.55 -1.07
C PHE A 381 -3.62 8.44 -1.12
N ASP A 382 -2.95 9.54 -0.81
CA ASP A 382 -1.50 9.56 -0.62
C ASP A 382 -1.15 9.13 0.81
N LEU A 383 -1.34 7.85 1.13
CA LEU A 383 -1.02 7.28 2.45
C LEU A 383 0.45 6.84 2.57
N PHE A 384 1.22 6.94 1.48
CA PHE A 384 2.63 6.60 1.45
C PHE A 384 3.42 7.64 0.64
N PRO A 385 3.38 8.92 1.05
CA PRO A 385 4.12 9.97 0.37
C PRO A 385 5.62 9.66 0.39
N MET A 386 6.37 10.20 -0.58
CA MET A 386 7.77 9.89 -0.88
C MET A 386 8.02 8.48 -1.45
N THR A 387 7.00 7.63 -1.53
CA THR A 387 7.07 6.28 -2.10
C THR A 387 6.16 6.14 -3.32
N GLN A 388 6.36 5.08 -4.09
CA GLN A 388 5.47 4.73 -5.19
C GLN A 388 4.13 4.11 -4.77
N HIS A 389 3.93 3.78 -3.49
CA HIS A 389 2.70 3.15 -3.03
C HIS A 389 1.50 4.09 -3.04
N ILE A 390 0.34 3.52 -3.32
CA ILE A 390 -0.94 4.21 -3.53
C ILE A 390 -1.99 3.41 -2.77
N GLU A 391 -2.90 4.09 -2.09
CA GLU A 391 -4.10 3.44 -1.55
C GLU A 391 -5.33 3.89 -2.34
N CYS A 392 -6.18 2.94 -2.73
CA CYS A 392 -7.43 3.21 -3.44
C CYS A 392 -8.63 2.65 -2.65
N VAL A 393 -9.76 3.35 -2.71
CA VAL A 393 -11.06 2.82 -2.30
C VAL A 393 -11.97 2.81 -3.52
N ALA A 394 -12.42 1.61 -3.90
CA ALA A 394 -13.29 1.40 -5.06
C ALA A 394 -14.63 0.81 -4.65
N GLY A 395 -15.70 1.32 -5.23
CA GLY A 395 -17.06 0.83 -5.04
C GLY A 395 -17.55 0.10 -6.29
N PHE A 396 -18.23 -1.02 -6.07
CA PHE A 396 -18.86 -1.81 -7.13
C PHE A 396 -20.30 -2.13 -6.78
N SER A 397 -21.20 -1.95 -7.75
CA SER A 397 -22.62 -2.30 -7.66
C SER A 397 -23.03 -3.18 -8.83
N PRO A 398 -24.12 -3.98 -8.71
CA PRO A 398 -24.68 -4.71 -9.84
C PRO A 398 -24.93 -3.76 -11.03
N ALA A 399 -24.51 -4.18 -12.23
CA ALA A 399 -24.61 -3.38 -13.45
C ALA A 399 -26.07 -3.21 -13.92
N ASN A 400 -26.88 -4.24 -13.73
CA ASN A 400 -28.30 -4.26 -14.05
C ASN A 400 -29.10 -4.21 -12.74
N ARG A 401 -29.69 -3.05 -12.44
CA ARG A 401 -30.77 -2.92 -11.46
C ARG A 401 -32.03 -2.46 -12.16
#